data_AF-A0A8X6HBV6-F1
#
_entry.id   AF-A0A8X6HBV6-F1
#
_cell.length_a   1.000
_cell.length_b   1.000
_cell.length_c   1.000
_cell.angle_alpha   90.00
_cell.angle_beta   90.00
_cell.angle_gamma   90.00
#
_symmetry.space_group_name_H-M   'P 1'
#
loop_
_entity.id
_entity.type
_entity.pdbx_description
1 polymer ?
#
loop_
_entity_poly.entity_id
_entity_poly.type
_entity_poly.pdbx_seq_one_letter_code
_entity_poly.pdbx_strand_id
1 'polypeptide(L)'
;MFSGSDDPMCKYTLAHRRILLFTATDNPHEGVPQLQLQARTKAKDLHESNIDIDLLHIQRPNQEFDPSKFYKDIALTADDEYYKFPDASDRFDDLLTRVRCKEHRKRPLGSLNFTIGEDVTFAFKMYKLVVPSSKPTPVKLAKENNAELTTVTNIFLSDTGEVLLPSDLKKFQEYGGKKIYVTDDEAKQIRHFDSPGLLLMGFKPKTYLKAHYHLKPSLFLYPDEKSIEGSTRLCFALLIQCQKRESMPICRLISRNNDPPKFVALLPQEEQVDNRGVQIVPPGFHVVYLPFMEDIRSVKINCKHNPSDALIEKSKEIIKKLQFAYHPESFENPVLQKHWRNIEALALNRDAPEEIIDYTLPTKDVIEKRAGRLIDEFKALLCPGTPEPNPGVVYGAPAKRPRLDDTPVPVNLQHEVATGQLARYKVNILKEFCKRNGIRCGSKKADIMEAIKRYYEQ
;
A
#
# COMPACT_ATOMS: atom_id res chain seq x y z
N MET A 1 20.09 6.01 46.99
CA MET A 1 21.19 6.05 46.00
C MET A 1 21.33 4.67 45.38
N PHE A 2 20.59 4.39 44.31
CA PHE A 2 20.93 3.27 43.44
C PHE A 2 21.80 3.86 42.33
N SER A 3 23.11 3.79 42.55
CA SER A 3 24.10 4.05 41.52
C SER A 3 23.82 3.11 40.35
N GLY A 4 23.67 3.70 39.15
CA GLY A 4 23.66 2.96 37.90
C GLY A 4 24.93 2.12 37.82
N SER A 5 24.77 0.83 38.09
CA SER A 5 25.70 -0.18 37.64
C SER A 5 25.32 -0.44 36.19
N ASP A 6 25.97 0.28 35.29
CA ASP A 6 26.11 -0.18 33.92
C ASP A 6 26.80 -1.55 34.01
N ASP A 7 26.01 -2.60 33.81
CA ASP A 7 26.49 -3.97 33.74
C ASP A 7 27.52 -4.06 32.59
N PRO A 8 28.82 -4.33 32.86
CA PRO A 8 29.89 -4.26 31.87
C PRO A 8 29.78 -5.31 30.74
N MET A 9 28.75 -6.15 30.78
CA MET A 9 28.43 -7.15 29.75
C MET A 9 27.43 -6.67 28.68
N CYS A 10 26.71 -5.56 28.89
CA CYS A 10 25.74 -5.08 27.89
C CYS A 10 26.37 -4.03 26.96
N LYS A 11 26.91 -4.47 25.81
CA LYS A 11 27.44 -3.59 24.75
C LYS A 11 26.37 -2.77 24.01
N TYR A 12 25.11 -2.82 24.43
CA TYR A 12 23.98 -2.22 23.74
C TYR A 12 23.34 -1.11 24.57
N THR A 13 23.12 0.04 23.93
CA THR A 13 22.31 1.13 24.48
C THR A 13 20.83 0.86 24.20
N LEU A 14 20.04 0.67 25.26
CA LEU A 14 18.60 0.47 25.14
C LEU A 14 17.90 1.82 24.88
N ALA A 15 17.35 2.00 23.68
CA ALA A 15 16.65 3.23 23.30
C ALA A 15 15.32 3.44 24.06
N HIS A 16 14.70 2.35 24.52
CA HIS A 16 13.45 2.36 25.28
C HIS A 16 13.37 1.13 26.17
N ARG A 17 12.76 1.28 27.35
CA ARG A 17 12.61 0.21 28.34
C ARG A 17 11.13 0.11 28.71
N ARG A 18 10.56 -1.08 28.59
CA ARG A 18 9.14 -1.34 28.83
C ARG A 18 8.92 -2.65 29.55
N ILE A 19 7.98 -2.67 30.48
CA ILE A 19 7.50 -3.85 31.17
C ILE A 19 6.04 -4.08 30.73
N LEU A 20 5.78 -5.22 30.12
CA LEU A 20 4.42 -5.68 29.83
C LEU A 20 3.94 -6.57 30.99
N LEU A 21 3.00 -6.08 31.79
CA LEU A 21 2.51 -6.80 32.97
C LEU A 21 1.23 -7.56 32.65
N PHE A 22 1.33 -8.89 32.57
CA PHE A 22 0.18 -9.78 32.43
C PHE A 22 -0.35 -10.16 33.81
N THR A 23 -1.60 -9.83 34.12
CA THR A 23 -2.21 -10.20 35.40
C THR A 23 -3.72 -10.40 35.26
N ALA A 24 -4.26 -11.31 36.08
CA ALA A 24 -5.70 -11.50 36.24
C ALA A 24 -6.20 -11.07 37.64
N THR A 25 -5.36 -10.36 38.40
CA THR A 25 -5.66 -9.87 39.76
C THR A 25 -5.61 -8.35 39.74
N ASP A 26 -6.70 -7.68 40.09
CA ASP A 26 -6.87 -6.22 40.04
C ASP A 26 -6.31 -5.51 41.29
N ASN A 27 -6.26 -6.19 42.44
CA ASN A 27 -5.67 -5.67 43.68
C ASN A 27 -4.73 -6.70 44.37
N PRO A 28 -3.47 -6.83 43.95
CA PRO A 28 -2.55 -7.86 44.45
C PRO A 28 -2.19 -7.77 45.94
N HIS A 29 -2.29 -6.58 46.53
CA HIS A 29 -1.88 -6.28 47.90
C HIS A 29 -3.06 -5.80 48.75
N GLU A 30 -4.25 -6.35 48.51
CA GLU A 30 -5.45 -6.05 49.30
C GLU A 30 -5.21 -6.31 50.79
N GLY A 31 -5.59 -5.35 51.64
CA GLY A 31 -5.40 -5.45 53.09
C GLY A 31 -3.98 -5.15 53.61
N VAL A 32 -2.98 -4.87 52.75
CA VAL A 32 -1.61 -4.54 53.15
C VAL A 32 -1.16 -3.19 52.60
N PRO A 33 -1.46 -2.07 53.28
CA PRO A 33 -1.16 -0.71 52.78
C PRO A 33 0.33 -0.45 52.55
N GLN A 34 1.21 -1.07 53.34
CA GLN A 34 2.66 -0.88 53.20
C GLN A 34 3.18 -1.38 51.85
N LEU A 35 2.74 -2.56 51.40
CA LEU A 35 3.15 -3.13 50.11
C LEU A 35 2.56 -2.34 48.94
N GLN A 36 1.32 -1.86 49.07
CA GLN A 36 0.71 -0.99 48.05
C GLN A 36 1.50 0.31 47.86
N LEU A 37 1.89 0.96 48.96
CA LEU A 37 2.69 2.17 48.90
C LEU A 37 4.08 1.89 48.30
N GLN A 38 4.75 0.82 48.71
CA GLN A 38 6.04 0.41 48.16
C GLN A 38 5.98 0.16 46.65
N ALA A 39 4.95 -0.56 46.17
CA ALA A 39 4.76 -0.83 44.76
C ALA A 39 4.53 0.46 43.95
N ARG A 40 3.68 1.38 44.44
CA ARG A 40 3.43 2.68 43.80
C ARG A 40 4.68 3.56 43.75
N THR A 41 5.44 3.64 44.84
CA THR A 41 6.71 4.36 44.87
C THR A 41 7.69 3.74 43.86
N LYS A 42 7.79 2.42 43.81
CA LYS A 42 8.68 1.75 42.86
C LYS A 42 8.28 1.97 41.40
N ALA A 43 6.98 1.99 41.11
CA ALA A 43 6.47 2.31 39.77
C ALA A 43 6.83 3.74 39.35
N LYS A 44 6.76 4.71 40.28
CA LYS A 44 7.22 6.09 40.04
C LYS A 44 8.72 6.16 39.78
N ASP A 45 9.53 5.47 40.59
CA ASP A 45 10.99 5.40 40.37
C ASP A 45 11.34 4.83 38.98
N LEU A 46 10.58 3.82 38.53
CA LEU A 46 10.73 3.23 37.19
C LEU A 46 10.37 4.24 36.10
N HIS A 47 9.27 4.97 36.28
CA HIS A 47 8.84 6.01 35.35
C HIS A 47 9.87 7.15 35.24
N GLU A 48 10.41 7.63 36.36
CA GLU A 48 11.50 8.61 36.41
C GLU A 48 12.78 8.10 35.73
N SER A 49 12.98 6.77 35.73
CA SER A 49 14.08 6.09 35.02
C SER A 49 13.78 5.84 33.53
N ASN A 50 12.70 6.40 32.98
CA ASN A 50 12.19 6.17 31.61
C ASN A 50 11.88 4.69 31.31
N ILE A 51 11.29 3.99 32.28
CA ILE A 51 10.78 2.62 32.12
C ILE A 51 9.25 2.66 32.16
N ASP A 52 8.62 2.34 31.04
CA ASP A 52 7.16 2.29 30.94
C ASP A 52 6.62 0.97 31.50
N ILE A 53 5.50 1.01 32.21
CA ILE A 53 4.74 -0.18 32.62
C ILE A 53 3.40 -0.17 31.88
N ASP A 54 3.21 -1.11 30.95
CA ASP A 54 1.94 -1.31 30.25
C ASP A 54 1.20 -2.50 30.91
N LEU A 55 -0.03 -2.26 31.37
CA LEU A 55 -0.87 -3.30 31.94
C LEU A 55 -1.62 -4.09 30.86
N LEU A 56 -1.48 -5.41 30.90
CA LEU A 56 -2.20 -6.36 30.06
C LEU A 56 -3.09 -7.23 30.96
N HIS A 57 -4.21 -6.66 31.37
CA HIS A 57 -5.11 -7.29 32.33
C HIS A 57 -6.06 -8.31 31.67
N ILE A 58 -6.16 -9.47 32.30
CA ILE A 58 -6.89 -10.66 31.83
C ILE A 58 -8.16 -10.82 32.65
N GLN A 59 -9.27 -11.02 31.97
CA GLN A 59 -10.59 -11.19 32.56
C GLN A 59 -10.73 -12.61 33.11
N ARG A 60 -11.10 -12.75 34.39
CA ARG A 60 -11.49 -14.05 34.97
C ARG A 60 -12.99 -14.32 34.74
N PRO A 61 -13.42 -15.59 34.68
CA PRO A 61 -14.85 -15.91 34.68
C PRO A 61 -15.51 -15.36 35.94
N ASN A 62 -16.61 -14.61 35.78
CA ASN A 62 -17.42 -14.03 36.87
C ASN A 62 -16.75 -12.96 37.76
N GLN A 63 -15.62 -12.37 37.36
CA GLN A 63 -14.99 -11.27 38.09
C GLN A 63 -14.51 -10.19 37.15
N GLU A 64 -15.13 -9.01 37.20
CA GLU A 64 -14.65 -7.83 36.48
C GLU A 64 -13.31 -7.34 37.03
N PHE A 65 -12.36 -7.07 36.13
CA PHE A 65 -11.07 -6.49 36.49
C PHE A 65 -11.22 -4.96 36.54
N ASP A 66 -10.97 -4.34 37.70
CA ASP A 66 -11.00 -2.89 37.86
C ASP A 66 -9.58 -2.30 38.00
N PRO A 67 -9.02 -1.65 36.96
CA PRO A 67 -7.70 -1.03 37.02
C PRO A 67 -7.60 0.09 38.06
N SER A 68 -8.72 0.69 38.46
CA SER A 68 -8.77 1.85 39.36
C SER A 68 -8.34 1.51 40.79
N LYS A 69 -8.45 0.24 41.20
CA LYS A 69 -8.12 -0.20 42.57
C LYS A 69 -6.63 -0.08 42.89
N PHE A 70 -5.77 -0.34 41.92
CA PHE A 70 -4.32 -0.42 42.14
C PHE A 70 -3.50 0.09 40.96
N TYR A 71 -3.83 -0.33 39.74
CA TYR A 71 -2.97 -0.15 38.58
C TYR A 71 -3.00 1.23 37.92
N LYS A 72 -4.04 2.03 38.18
CA LYS A 72 -4.12 3.42 37.71
C LYS A 72 -2.90 4.26 38.11
N ASP A 73 -2.34 3.99 39.29
CA ASP A 73 -1.16 4.71 39.81
C ASP A 73 0.17 4.09 39.39
N ILE A 74 0.16 2.94 38.71
CA ILE A 74 1.35 2.14 38.36
C ILE A 74 1.62 2.18 36.86
N ALA A 75 0.60 1.97 36.04
CA ALA A 75 0.70 2.00 34.58
C ALA A 75 0.67 3.46 34.06
N LEU A 76 1.66 4.25 34.47
CA LEU A 76 1.86 5.63 34.04
C LEU A 76 2.54 5.63 32.66
N THR A 77 1.81 5.94 31.59
CA THR A 77 2.38 6.19 30.26
C THR A 77 2.81 7.65 30.12
N ALA A 78 4.06 7.89 29.72
CA ALA A 78 4.71 9.20 29.71
C ALA A 78 4.13 10.26 28.76
N ASP A 79 3.24 9.91 27.83
CA ASP A 79 2.84 10.80 26.74
C ASP A 79 1.32 11.12 26.67
N ASP A 80 0.44 10.58 27.52
CA ASP A 80 -1.02 10.79 27.41
C ASP A 80 -1.72 11.07 28.77
N GLU A 81 -2.08 12.34 29.02
CA GLU A 81 -2.95 12.76 30.15
C GLU A 81 -4.38 12.16 30.09
N TYR A 82 -4.71 11.43 29.01
CA TYR A 82 -6.03 10.85 28.74
C TYR A 82 -5.97 9.35 28.39
N TYR A 83 -5.01 8.59 28.92
CA TYR A 83 -4.97 7.15 28.69
C TYR A 83 -6.14 6.45 29.42
N LYS A 84 -7.19 6.09 28.66
CA LYS A 84 -8.27 5.24 29.15
C LYS A 84 -7.82 3.78 29.06
N PHE A 85 -7.83 3.08 30.18
CA PHE A 85 -7.60 1.63 30.18
C PHE A 85 -8.69 0.96 29.33
N PRO A 86 -8.31 0.07 28.39
CA PRO A 86 -9.29 -0.77 27.70
C PRO A 86 -9.93 -1.75 28.70
N ASP A 87 -11.04 -2.38 28.33
CA ASP A 87 -11.68 -3.42 29.16
C ASP A 87 -10.82 -4.68 29.24
N ALA A 88 -11.00 -5.56 30.23
CA ALA A 88 -10.16 -6.75 30.33
C ALA A 88 -10.32 -7.75 29.19
N SER A 89 -9.21 -8.41 28.84
CA SER A 89 -9.19 -9.38 27.75
C SER A 89 -9.63 -10.74 28.25
N ASP A 90 -10.70 -11.29 27.68
CA ASP A 90 -11.18 -12.66 27.90
C ASP A 90 -10.77 -13.61 26.75
N ARG A 91 -10.31 -13.05 25.62
CA ARG A 91 -9.84 -13.78 24.44
C ARG A 91 -8.33 -13.62 24.25
N PHE A 92 -7.72 -14.66 23.69
CA PHE A 92 -6.30 -14.64 23.36
C PHE A 92 -5.99 -13.69 22.20
N ASP A 93 -6.83 -13.65 21.16
CA ASP A 93 -6.63 -12.77 20.00
C ASP A 93 -6.66 -11.28 20.38
N ASP A 94 -7.55 -10.91 21.30
CA ASP A 94 -7.67 -9.55 21.83
C ASP A 94 -6.40 -9.17 22.62
N LEU A 95 -5.87 -10.10 23.42
CA LEU A 95 -4.62 -9.91 24.17
C LEU A 95 -3.42 -9.81 23.22
N LEU A 96 -3.36 -10.65 22.20
CA LEU A 96 -2.32 -10.64 21.17
C LEU A 96 -2.29 -9.30 20.43
N THR A 97 -3.47 -8.79 20.08
CA THR A 97 -3.63 -7.48 19.42
C THR A 97 -3.08 -6.36 20.31
N ARG A 98 -3.40 -6.38 21.62
CA ARG A 98 -2.88 -5.38 22.57
C ARG A 98 -1.36 -5.45 22.72
N VAL A 99 -0.81 -6.65 22.79
CA VAL A 99 0.64 -6.84 22.82
C VAL A 99 1.26 -6.22 21.57
N ARG A 100 0.77 -6.56 20.37
CA ARG A 100 1.28 -5.99 19.10
C ARG A 100 1.20 -4.47 19.05
N CYS A 101 0.10 -3.87 19.53
CA CYS A 101 -0.04 -2.41 19.60
C CYS A 101 0.99 -1.74 20.52
N LYS A 102 1.48 -2.44 21.54
CA LYS A 102 2.39 -1.91 22.57
C LYS A 102 3.84 -2.39 22.43
N GLU A 103 4.07 -3.45 21.67
CA GLU A 103 5.37 -4.03 21.35
C GLU A 103 6.22 -3.06 20.51
N HIS A 104 5.59 -2.39 19.56
CA HIS A 104 6.27 -1.44 18.68
C HIS A 104 5.96 0.01 19.07
N ARG A 105 7.01 0.79 19.32
CA ARG A 105 6.88 2.24 19.49
C ARG A 105 6.52 2.90 18.16
N LYS A 106 5.68 3.94 18.23
CA LYS A 106 5.41 4.85 17.10
C LYS A 106 6.74 5.39 16.55
N ARG A 107 7.15 4.93 15.36
CA ARG A 107 8.37 5.38 14.68
C ARG A 107 7.99 6.35 13.55
N PRO A 108 8.20 7.66 13.71
CA PRO A 108 7.97 8.61 12.64
C PRO A 108 9.00 8.39 11.52
N LEU A 109 8.55 8.53 10.27
CA LEU A 109 9.41 8.59 9.09
C LEU A 109 10.22 9.89 9.06
N GLY A 110 9.64 10.96 9.57
CA GLY A 110 10.20 12.31 9.65
C GLY A 110 9.14 13.31 10.12
N SER A 111 9.56 14.55 10.38
CA SER A 111 8.66 15.67 10.65
C SER A 111 8.56 16.56 9.42
N LEU A 112 7.38 17.15 9.19
CA LEU A 112 7.08 18.09 8.12
C LEU A 112 6.37 19.31 8.70
N ASN A 113 6.68 20.47 8.13
CA ASN A 113 5.92 21.68 8.38
C ASN A 113 4.74 21.76 7.40
N PHE A 114 3.57 22.10 7.90
CA PHE A 114 2.37 22.37 7.13
C PHE A 114 2.08 23.86 7.12
N THR A 115 2.11 24.45 5.94
CA THR A 115 1.96 25.89 5.70
C THR A 115 0.58 26.14 5.10
N ILE A 116 -0.27 26.89 5.81
CA ILE A 116 -1.60 27.29 5.33
C ILE A 116 -1.53 28.61 4.54
N GLY A 117 -0.68 29.53 4.99
CA GLY A 117 -0.41 30.83 4.41
C GLY A 117 0.95 31.33 4.88
N GLU A 118 1.29 32.60 4.64
CA GLU A 118 2.65 33.12 4.87
C GLU A 118 3.12 33.01 6.34
N ASP A 119 2.23 33.23 7.30
CA ASP A 119 2.60 33.25 8.74
C ASP A 119 2.04 32.09 9.56
N VAL A 120 1.21 31.22 8.97
CA VAL A 120 0.55 30.12 9.70
C VAL A 120 1.16 28.79 9.31
N THR A 121 2.03 28.30 10.20
CA THR A 121 2.68 26.99 10.06
C THR A 121 2.51 26.16 11.32
N PHE A 122 2.36 24.86 11.15
CA PHE A 122 2.35 23.89 12.25
C PHE A 122 2.98 22.58 11.81
N ALA A 123 3.38 21.75 12.77
CA ALA A 123 4.21 20.58 12.50
C ALA A 123 3.39 19.28 12.51
N PHE A 124 3.77 18.37 11.62
CA PHE A 124 3.28 17.00 11.58
C PHE A 124 4.45 16.02 11.68
N LYS A 125 4.22 14.91 12.37
CA LYS A 125 4.99 13.68 12.19
C LYS A 125 4.33 12.80 11.14
N MET A 126 5.13 12.27 10.23
CA MET A 126 4.71 11.33 9.21
C MET A 126 4.92 9.90 9.69
N TYR A 127 3.95 9.03 9.45
CA TYR A 127 4.01 7.61 9.78
C TYR A 127 3.67 6.78 8.54
N LYS A 128 4.30 5.60 8.44
CA LYS A 128 3.90 4.56 7.49
C LYS A 128 3.14 3.50 8.27
N LEU A 129 1.81 3.52 8.18
CA LEU A 129 0.98 2.52 8.86
C LEU A 129 1.03 1.16 8.14
N VAL A 130 1.19 1.17 6.82
CA VAL A 130 1.31 -0.03 6.00
C VAL A 130 2.63 0.01 5.24
N VAL A 131 3.44 -1.02 5.42
CA VAL A 131 4.73 -1.19 4.74
C VAL A 131 4.79 -2.59 4.16
N PRO A 132 5.16 -2.75 2.87
CA PRO A 132 5.37 -4.08 2.31
C PRO A 132 6.51 -4.80 3.05
N SER A 133 6.22 -5.93 3.66
CA SER A 133 7.24 -6.81 4.23
C SER A 133 7.95 -7.55 3.10
N SER A 134 9.23 -7.27 2.91
CA SER A 134 10.08 -7.96 1.94
C SER A 134 10.92 -9.04 2.60
N LYS A 135 11.32 -10.05 1.84
CA LYS A 135 12.30 -11.05 2.29
C LYS A 135 13.59 -10.33 2.73
N PRO A 136 14.18 -10.66 3.89
CA PRO A 136 15.44 -10.06 4.32
C PRO A 136 16.54 -10.33 3.29
N THR A 137 17.45 -9.37 3.14
CA THR A 137 18.62 -9.52 2.27
C THR A 137 19.60 -10.51 2.89
N PRO A 138 20.19 -11.42 2.09
CA PRO A 138 21.19 -12.36 2.61
C PRO A 138 22.42 -11.61 3.12
N VAL A 139 22.98 -12.10 4.23
CA VAL A 139 24.24 -11.61 4.80
C VAL A 139 25.38 -12.51 4.32
N LYS A 140 26.50 -11.92 3.91
CA LYS A 140 27.68 -12.67 3.48
C LYS A 140 28.43 -13.15 4.72
N LEU A 141 28.73 -14.45 4.78
CA LEU A 141 29.42 -15.07 5.91
C LEU A 141 30.74 -15.70 5.47
N ALA A 142 31.72 -15.70 6.37
CA ALA A 142 32.96 -16.46 6.21
C ALA A 142 32.69 -17.97 6.37
N LYS A 143 33.19 -18.78 5.44
CA LYS A 143 32.92 -20.23 5.40
C LYS A 143 33.45 -20.97 6.64
N GLU A 144 34.54 -20.50 7.22
CA GLU A 144 35.26 -21.20 8.30
C GLU A 144 34.58 -21.07 9.66
N ASN A 145 34.03 -19.89 9.97
CA ASN A 145 33.52 -19.55 11.30
C ASN A 145 32.11 -18.91 11.29
N ASN A 146 31.47 -18.80 10.13
CA ASN A 146 30.19 -18.13 9.94
C ASN A 146 30.15 -16.67 10.43
N ALA A 147 31.29 -15.99 10.54
CA ALA A 147 31.34 -14.58 10.90
C ALA A 147 30.84 -13.69 9.75
N GLU A 148 30.14 -12.61 10.07
CA GLU A 148 29.63 -11.65 9.08
C GLU A 148 30.76 -10.91 8.37
N LEU A 149 30.62 -10.75 7.05
CA LEU A 149 31.59 -10.05 6.20
C LEU A 149 31.15 -8.63 5.88
N THR A 150 32.06 -7.67 6.09
CA THR A 150 31.88 -6.28 5.64
C THR A 150 32.24 -6.15 4.17
N THR A 151 31.33 -5.61 3.35
CA THR A 151 31.61 -5.33 1.93
C THR A 151 32.05 -3.87 1.75
N VAL A 152 33.25 -3.65 1.23
CA VAL A 152 33.77 -2.32 0.83
C VAL A 152 33.81 -2.26 -0.69
N THR A 153 33.26 -1.19 -1.29
CA THR A 153 33.24 -1.00 -2.75
C THR A 153 34.03 0.26 -3.10
N ASN A 154 35.11 0.10 -3.86
CA ASN A 154 35.93 1.19 -4.36
C ASN A 154 35.83 1.22 -5.89
N ILE A 155 35.85 2.44 -6.47
CA ILE A 155 35.85 2.66 -7.92
C ILE A 155 37.27 3.03 -8.32
N PHE A 156 37.80 2.40 -9.37
CA PHE A 156 39.17 2.61 -9.81
C PHE A 156 39.20 3.06 -11.28
N LEU A 157 40.21 3.85 -11.64
CA LEU A 157 40.51 4.11 -13.04
C LEU A 157 41.10 2.85 -13.68
N SER A 158 40.58 2.46 -14.86
CA SER A 158 40.98 1.22 -15.54
C SER A 158 42.47 1.16 -15.87
N ASP A 159 43.06 2.32 -16.19
CA ASP A 159 44.39 2.38 -16.79
C ASP A 159 45.49 2.51 -15.74
N THR A 160 45.24 3.26 -14.66
CA THR A 160 46.22 3.53 -13.60
C THR A 160 45.98 2.74 -12.32
N GLY A 161 44.77 2.19 -12.13
CA GLY A 161 44.36 1.55 -10.88
C GLY A 161 44.17 2.52 -9.72
N GLU A 162 44.17 3.83 -9.98
CA GLU A 162 43.95 4.86 -8.97
C GLU A 162 42.49 4.86 -8.48
N VAL A 163 42.28 5.07 -7.18
CA VAL A 163 40.94 5.16 -6.59
C VAL A 163 40.31 6.49 -6.96
N LEU A 164 39.12 6.44 -7.56
CA LEU A 164 38.37 7.63 -7.98
C LEU A 164 37.48 8.15 -6.87
N LEU A 165 37.56 9.46 -6.61
CA LEU A 165 36.66 10.14 -5.71
C LEU A 165 35.37 10.56 -6.44
N PRO A 166 34.26 10.80 -5.70
CA PRO A 166 33.03 11.30 -6.31
C PRO A 166 33.21 12.60 -7.12
N SER A 167 34.21 13.43 -6.78
CA SER A 167 34.56 14.65 -7.51
C SER A 167 35.14 14.41 -8.90
N ASP A 168 35.79 13.26 -9.10
CA ASP A 168 36.45 12.89 -10.36
C ASP A 168 35.44 12.29 -11.36
N LEU A 169 34.22 12.00 -10.89
CA LEU A 169 33.16 11.36 -11.64
C LEU A 169 32.16 12.39 -12.15
N LYS A 170 31.84 12.32 -13.45
CA LYS A 170 30.70 13.01 -14.05
C LYS A 170 29.70 12.00 -14.59
N LYS A 171 28.41 12.29 -14.42
CA LYS A 171 27.34 11.51 -15.05
C LYS A 171 27.11 12.07 -16.44
N PHE A 172 26.68 11.24 -17.38
CA PHE A 172 26.25 11.72 -18.68
C PHE A 172 25.01 10.97 -19.15
N GLN A 173 24.24 11.62 -20.01
CA GLN A 173 23.15 11.00 -20.75
C GLN A 173 23.29 11.34 -22.23
N GLU A 174 23.10 10.34 -23.09
CA GLU A 174 23.30 10.50 -24.53
C GLU A 174 21.95 10.66 -25.25
N TYR A 175 21.84 11.71 -26.05
CA TYR A 175 20.66 12.01 -26.87
C TYR A 175 21.10 12.32 -28.30
N GLY A 176 20.66 11.53 -29.27
CA GLY A 176 20.96 11.76 -30.69
C GLY A 176 22.45 11.80 -31.02
N GLY A 177 23.27 10.98 -30.35
CA GLY A 177 24.73 10.95 -30.53
C GLY A 177 25.49 12.06 -29.80
N LYS A 178 24.81 12.93 -29.04
CA LYS A 178 25.43 13.96 -28.22
C LYS A 178 25.41 13.55 -26.75
N LYS A 179 26.58 13.54 -26.11
CA LYS A 179 26.73 13.27 -24.68
C LYS A 179 26.56 14.57 -23.89
N ILE A 180 25.56 14.59 -23.01
CA ILE A 180 25.31 15.70 -22.08
C ILE A 180 25.87 15.30 -20.73
N TYR A 181 26.95 15.97 -20.29
CA TYR A 181 27.57 15.74 -19.00
C TYR A 181 26.88 16.57 -17.92
N VAL A 182 26.65 15.96 -16.76
CA VAL A 182 25.98 16.57 -15.61
C VAL A 182 26.75 16.15 -14.35
N THR A 183 27.15 17.13 -13.55
CA THR A 183 27.72 16.91 -12.22
C THR A 183 26.65 16.47 -11.23
N ASP A 184 27.03 15.86 -10.10
CA ASP A 184 26.05 15.44 -9.09
C ASP A 184 25.30 16.63 -8.48
N ASP A 185 25.93 17.80 -8.39
CA ASP A 185 25.32 19.01 -7.87
C ASP A 185 24.34 19.65 -8.86
N GLU A 186 24.67 19.70 -10.15
CA GLU A 186 23.71 20.10 -11.19
C GLU A 186 22.50 19.16 -11.22
N ALA A 187 22.72 17.84 -11.08
CA ALA A 187 21.64 16.87 -11.02
C ALA A 187 20.73 17.07 -9.78
N LYS A 188 21.29 17.51 -8.64
CA LYS A 188 20.52 17.88 -7.45
C LYS A 188 19.75 19.19 -7.65
N GLN A 189 20.38 20.20 -8.27
CA GLN A 189 19.75 21.50 -8.55
C GLN A 189 18.57 21.38 -9.51
N ILE A 190 18.67 20.54 -10.55
CA ILE A 190 17.56 20.27 -11.49
C ILE A 190 16.32 19.70 -10.77
N ARG A 191 16.52 19.00 -9.65
CA ARG A 191 15.45 18.42 -8.83
C ARG A 191 15.00 19.32 -7.69
N HIS A 192 15.64 20.47 -7.49
CA HIS A 192 15.30 21.41 -6.45
C HIS A 192 14.13 22.29 -6.88
N PHE A 193 13.12 22.41 -6.03
CA PHE A 193 11.94 23.25 -6.28
C PHE A 193 11.72 24.23 -5.13
N ASP A 194 11.36 23.71 -3.96
CA ASP A 194 11.13 24.48 -2.74
C ASP A 194 11.62 23.68 -1.52
N SER A 195 11.52 24.28 -0.34
CA SER A 195 11.84 23.62 0.92
C SER A 195 10.90 22.44 1.23
N PRO A 196 11.36 21.41 1.97
CA PRO A 196 10.53 20.29 2.36
C PRO A 196 9.39 20.71 3.26
N GLY A 197 8.20 20.18 2.98
CA GLY A 197 6.99 20.53 3.71
C GLY A 197 5.74 20.23 2.93
N LEU A 198 4.62 20.55 3.56
CA LEU A 198 3.29 20.56 2.98
C LEU A 198 2.85 22.01 2.83
N LEU A 199 2.47 22.39 1.62
CA LEU A 199 1.86 23.68 1.33
C LEU A 199 0.40 23.46 0.98
N LEU A 200 -0.52 24.13 1.67
CA LEU A 200 -1.94 24.10 1.35
C LEU A 200 -2.19 24.82 0.02
N MET A 201 -2.88 24.12 -0.90
CA MET A 201 -3.30 24.68 -2.18
C MET A 201 -4.78 25.06 -2.17
N GLY A 202 -5.58 24.40 -1.33
CA GLY A 202 -7.02 24.63 -1.21
C GLY A 202 -7.76 23.42 -0.67
N PHE A 203 -9.09 23.43 -0.77
CA PHE A 203 -9.95 22.34 -0.30
C PHE A 203 -10.78 21.79 -1.46
N LYS A 204 -10.97 20.47 -1.51
CA LYS A 204 -11.88 19.80 -2.45
C LYS A 204 -12.83 18.85 -1.71
N PRO A 205 -14.06 18.61 -2.21
CA PRO A 205 -14.94 17.59 -1.65
C PRO A 205 -14.33 16.19 -1.77
N LYS A 206 -14.61 15.31 -0.79
CA LYS A 206 -14.12 13.92 -0.78
C LYS A 206 -14.53 13.12 -2.03
N THR A 207 -15.67 13.45 -2.65
CA THR A 207 -16.19 12.79 -3.86
C THR A 207 -15.26 12.90 -5.08
N TYR A 208 -14.36 13.89 -5.11
CA TYR A 208 -13.38 14.04 -6.18
C TYR A 208 -12.21 13.04 -6.07
N LEU A 209 -12.00 12.44 -4.89
CA LEU A 209 -10.99 11.43 -4.68
C LEU A 209 -11.54 10.06 -5.11
N LYS A 210 -11.02 9.54 -6.22
CA LYS A 210 -11.44 8.24 -6.75
C LYS A 210 -10.47 7.15 -6.31
N ALA A 211 -10.99 6.00 -5.89
CA ALA A 211 -10.18 4.87 -5.43
C ALA A 211 -9.17 4.37 -6.48
N HIS A 212 -9.50 4.44 -7.77
CA HIS A 212 -8.63 4.02 -8.87
C HIS A 212 -7.49 5.00 -9.21
N TYR A 213 -7.41 6.16 -8.54
CA TYR A 213 -6.27 7.07 -8.63
C TYR A 213 -5.15 6.72 -7.64
N HIS A 214 -5.20 5.54 -7.03
CA HIS A 214 -4.15 5.06 -6.15
C HIS A 214 -2.82 4.89 -6.90
N LEU A 215 -1.80 5.64 -6.47
CA LEU A 215 -0.44 5.57 -7.04
C LEU A 215 0.51 4.72 -6.19
N LYS A 216 0.51 4.95 -4.87
CA LYS A 216 1.40 4.29 -3.90
C LYS A 216 0.79 4.32 -2.50
N PRO A 217 1.32 3.53 -1.53
CA PRO A 217 0.82 3.50 -0.17
C PRO A 217 0.74 4.90 0.46
N SER A 218 -0.39 5.16 1.13
CA SER A 218 -0.64 6.44 1.80
C SER A 218 0.23 6.57 3.05
N LEU A 219 0.54 7.80 3.41
CA LEU A 219 1.20 8.11 4.68
C LEU A 219 0.16 8.60 5.68
N PHE A 220 0.48 8.57 6.97
CA PHE A 220 -0.38 9.10 8.01
C PHE A 220 0.30 10.29 8.70
N LEU A 221 -0.44 11.39 8.87
CA LEU A 221 0.02 12.59 9.56
C LEU A 221 -0.63 12.68 10.92
N TYR A 222 0.20 12.91 11.94
CA TYR A 222 -0.22 13.20 13.30
C TYR A 222 0.50 14.46 13.80
N PRO A 223 -0.17 15.37 14.54
CA PRO A 223 0.43 16.64 14.93
C PRO A 223 1.69 16.45 15.80
N ASP A 224 2.67 17.35 15.64
CA ASP A 224 3.93 17.36 16.40
C ASP A 224 4.03 18.57 17.33
N GLU A 225 3.44 18.45 18.51
CA GLU A 225 3.45 19.50 19.54
C GLU A 225 4.86 19.86 20.02
N LYS A 226 5.79 18.89 19.98
CA LYS A 226 7.17 19.09 20.46
C LYS A 226 7.97 20.00 19.52
N SER A 227 7.59 20.06 18.24
CA SER A 227 8.26 20.91 17.25
C SER A 227 7.66 22.31 17.17
N ILE A 228 6.33 22.42 17.15
CA ILE A 228 5.63 23.71 17.12
C ILE A 228 4.43 23.61 18.08
N GLU A 229 4.45 24.40 19.15
CA GLU A 229 3.36 24.46 20.13
C GLU A 229 2.07 25.00 19.48
N GLY A 230 0.92 24.42 19.86
CA GLY A 230 -0.38 24.71 19.27
C GLY A 230 -0.72 23.89 18.01
N SER A 231 0.22 23.08 17.49
CA SER A 231 0.02 22.23 16.31
C SER A 231 -1.15 21.25 16.49
N THR A 232 -1.27 20.66 17.67
CA THR A 232 -2.31 19.69 18.02
C THR A 232 -3.68 20.32 17.95
N ARG A 233 -3.86 21.50 18.56
CA ARG A 233 -5.14 22.22 18.57
C ARG A 233 -5.60 22.59 17.16
N LEU A 234 -4.69 23.14 16.35
CA LEU A 234 -5.02 23.58 15.00
C LEU A 234 -5.26 22.40 14.06
N CYS A 235 -4.49 21.31 14.18
CA CYS A 235 -4.71 20.07 13.45
C CYS A 235 -6.10 19.47 13.74
N PHE A 236 -6.46 19.31 15.01
CA PHE A 236 -7.77 18.75 15.37
C PHE A 236 -8.92 19.65 14.96
N ALA A 237 -8.76 20.98 15.05
CA ALA A 237 -9.74 21.92 14.52
C ALA A 237 -9.94 21.75 12.99
N LEU A 238 -8.84 21.60 12.24
CA LEU A 238 -8.88 21.34 10.81
C LEU A 238 -9.54 19.98 10.50
N LEU A 239 -9.22 18.94 11.27
CA LEU A 239 -9.77 17.58 11.11
C LEU A 239 -11.30 17.60 11.26
N ILE A 240 -11.79 18.16 12.35
CA ILE A 240 -13.22 18.28 12.67
C ILE A 240 -13.94 19.07 11.57
N GLN A 241 -13.38 20.19 11.10
CA GLN A 241 -14.01 21.00 10.06
C GLN A 241 -14.01 20.30 8.69
N CYS A 242 -12.94 19.60 8.34
CA CYS A 242 -12.86 18.84 7.09
C CYS A 242 -13.89 17.71 7.06
N GLN A 243 -14.12 17.04 8.19
CA GLN A 243 -15.16 16.03 8.34
C GLN A 243 -16.57 16.61 8.20
N LYS A 244 -16.88 17.67 8.97
CA LYS A 244 -18.20 18.34 8.92
C LYS A 244 -18.58 18.82 7.52
N ARG A 245 -17.59 19.26 6.73
CA ARG A 245 -17.79 19.77 5.37
C ARG A 245 -17.58 18.72 4.27
N GLU A 246 -17.31 17.47 4.63
CA GLU A 246 -16.94 16.38 3.71
C GLU A 246 -15.88 16.80 2.68
N SER A 247 -14.90 17.58 3.14
CA SER A 247 -13.85 18.16 2.33
C SER A 247 -12.47 17.64 2.74
N MET A 248 -11.51 17.76 1.85
CA MET A 248 -10.12 17.36 2.04
C MET A 248 -9.19 18.49 1.57
N PRO A 249 -8.17 18.83 2.36
CA PRO A 249 -7.10 19.70 1.91
C PRO A 249 -6.35 19.07 0.74
N ILE A 250 -6.13 19.86 -0.32
CA ILE A 250 -5.21 19.54 -1.40
C ILE A 250 -3.92 20.29 -1.13
N CYS A 251 -2.81 19.57 -1.12
CA CYS A 251 -1.53 20.10 -0.73
C CYS A 251 -0.46 19.74 -1.75
N ARG A 252 0.57 20.59 -1.82
CA ARG A 252 1.84 20.26 -2.47
C ARG A 252 2.79 19.71 -1.41
N LEU A 253 3.25 18.48 -1.60
CA LEU A 253 4.19 17.80 -0.72
C LEU A 253 5.58 17.75 -1.35
N ILE A 254 6.58 18.22 -0.61
CA ILE A 254 8.00 17.98 -0.86
C ILE A 254 8.54 17.22 0.35
N SER A 255 8.88 15.94 0.18
CA SER A 255 9.20 15.06 1.32
C SER A 255 10.61 15.27 1.88
N ARG A 256 11.56 15.71 1.05
CA ARG A 256 12.97 15.92 1.41
C ARG A 256 13.62 16.91 0.46
N ASN A 257 14.78 17.42 0.82
CA ASN A 257 15.55 18.31 -0.05
C ASN A 257 15.82 17.63 -1.40
N ASN A 258 15.66 18.40 -2.48
CA ASN A 258 15.88 17.96 -3.87
C ASN A 258 14.95 16.80 -4.30
N ASP A 259 13.75 16.70 -3.72
CA ASP A 259 12.66 15.84 -4.21
C ASP A 259 11.64 16.71 -4.97
N PRO A 260 11.19 16.31 -6.17
CA PRO A 260 10.19 17.06 -6.91
C PRO A 260 8.84 17.09 -6.16
N PRO A 261 8.07 18.19 -6.29
CA PRO A 261 6.80 18.35 -5.62
C PRO A 261 5.75 17.37 -6.14
N LYS A 262 4.89 16.89 -5.24
CA LYS A 262 3.78 16.00 -5.57
C LYS A 262 2.49 16.57 -5.00
N PHE A 263 1.41 16.52 -5.78
CA PHE A 263 0.09 16.84 -5.24
C PHE A 263 -0.41 15.67 -4.38
N VAL A 264 -0.93 16.01 -3.21
CA VAL A 264 -1.49 15.05 -2.26
C VAL A 264 -2.82 15.57 -1.76
N ALA A 265 -3.75 14.65 -1.50
CA ALA A 265 -4.97 14.93 -0.76
C ALA A 265 -4.80 14.46 0.68
N LEU A 266 -5.11 15.33 1.64
CA LEU A 266 -5.15 14.98 3.05
C LEU A 266 -6.56 14.48 3.39
N LEU A 267 -6.75 13.17 3.40
CA LEU A 267 -8.04 12.57 3.74
C LEU A 267 -8.20 12.56 5.27
N PRO A 268 -9.18 13.29 5.84
CA PRO A 268 -9.39 13.33 7.29
C PRO A 268 -9.92 11.97 7.79
N GLN A 269 -9.32 11.48 8.88
CA GLN A 269 -9.67 10.24 9.56
C GLN A 269 -10.02 10.52 11.02
N GLU A 270 -11.21 10.07 11.42
CA GLU A 270 -11.71 10.12 12.81
C GLU A 270 -11.17 8.91 13.59
N GLU A 271 -11.02 9.08 14.90
CA GLU A 271 -10.68 7.98 15.77
C GLU A 271 -11.83 6.96 15.81
N GLN A 272 -11.49 5.68 15.70
CA GLN A 272 -12.43 4.59 15.96
C GLN A 272 -11.84 3.69 17.03
N VAL A 273 -12.62 3.49 18.09
CA VAL A 273 -12.33 2.55 19.17
C VAL A 273 -13.24 1.34 19.04
N ASP A 274 -12.73 0.17 19.40
CA ASP A 274 -13.53 -1.04 19.51
C ASP A 274 -14.50 -0.97 20.71
N ASN A 275 -15.35 -1.98 20.84
CA ASN A 275 -16.30 -2.08 21.96
C ASN A 275 -15.63 -2.18 23.34
N ARG A 276 -14.31 -2.43 23.39
CA ARG A 276 -13.51 -2.60 24.60
C ARG A 276 -12.57 -1.41 24.86
N GLY A 277 -12.71 -0.32 24.10
CA GLY A 277 -11.89 0.88 24.24
C GLY A 277 -10.48 0.81 23.65
N VAL A 278 -10.15 -0.22 22.86
CA VAL A 278 -8.90 -0.30 22.10
C VAL A 278 -9.03 0.50 20.81
N GLN A 279 -8.08 1.39 20.53
CA GLN A 279 -8.04 2.15 19.29
C GLN A 279 -7.78 1.23 18.09
N ILE A 280 -8.76 1.15 17.16
CA ILE A 280 -8.62 0.44 15.88
C ILE A 280 -8.04 1.40 14.82
N VAL A 281 -8.56 2.63 14.80
CA VAL A 281 -8.24 3.63 13.77
C VAL A 281 -7.77 4.91 14.47
N PRO A 282 -6.54 5.39 14.23
CA PRO A 282 -6.03 6.61 14.87
C PRO A 282 -6.60 7.88 14.23
N PRO A 283 -6.81 8.97 15.00
CA PRO A 283 -7.25 10.24 14.43
C PRO A 283 -6.10 10.98 13.73
N GLY A 284 -6.37 11.58 12.57
CA GLY A 284 -5.36 12.31 11.80
C GLY A 284 -5.68 12.41 10.32
N PHE A 285 -4.65 12.58 9.49
CA PHE A 285 -4.83 12.69 8.03
C PHE A 285 -4.06 11.62 7.28
N HIS A 286 -4.72 10.96 6.31
CA HIS A 286 -4.03 10.15 5.31
C HIS A 286 -3.56 11.03 4.16
N VAL A 287 -2.27 10.94 3.83
CA VAL A 287 -1.67 11.55 2.65
C VAL A 287 -1.87 10.61 1.46
N VAL A 288 -2.89 10.91 0.66
CA VAL A 288 -3.17 10.18 -0.58
C VAL A 288 -2.49 10.89 -1.73
N TYR A 289 -1.58 10.21 -2.41
CA TYR A 289 -0.86 10.76 -3.56
C TYR A 289 -1.77 10.85 -4.77
N LEU A 290 -1.81 12.03 -5.39
CA LEU A 290 -2.60 12.27 -6.61
C LEU A 290 -1.72 12.04 -7.84
N PRO A 291 -2.19 11.28 -8.84
CA PRO A 291 -1.45 11.05 -10.07
C PRO A 291 -1.34 12.34 -10.89
N PHE A 292 -0.18 12.55 -11.50
CA PHE A 292 -0.04 13.52 -12.59
C PHE A 292 -0.61 12.94 -13.89
N MET A 293 -0.73 13.79 -14.92
CA MET A 293 -1.22 13.35 -16.24
C MET A 293 -0.39 12.19 -16.81
N GLU A 294 0.92 12.18 -16.56
CA GLU A 294 1.85 11.14 -17.03
C GLU A 294 1.62 9.77 -16.37
N ASP A 295 1.05 9.73 -15.17
CA ASP A 295 0.74 8.51 -14.45
C ASP A 295 -0.53 7.82 -14.98
N ILE A 296 -1.42 8.58 -15.62
CA ILE A 296 -2.71 8.09 -16.11
C ILE A 296 -2.51 7.41 -17.47
N ARG A 297 -2.83 6.11 -17.52
CA ARG A 297 -2.76 5.31 -18.76
C ARG A 297 -4.13 5.25 -19.44
N SER A 298 -4.18 5.66 -20.71
CA SER A 298 -5.41 5.55 -21.52
C SER A 298 -5.59 4.12 -22.04
N VAL A 299 -6.79 3.57 -21.79
CA VAL A 299 -7.18 2.24 -22.28
C VAL A 299 -8.12 2.41 -23.47
N LYS A 300 -7.78 1.81 -24.62
CA LYS A 300 -8.65 1.79 -25.80
C LYS A 300 -9.70 0.69 -25.62
N ILE A 301 -10.97 1.08 -25.47
CA ILE A 301 -12.09 0.14 -25.35
C ILE A 301 -12.82 0.12 -26.69
N ASN A 302 -12.80 -1.01 -27.39
CA ASN A 302 -13.36 -1.15 -28.75
C ASN A 302 -14.89 -1.25 -28.77
N CYS A 303 -15.48 -1.85 -27.73
CA CYS A 303 -16.92 -1.94 -27.56
C CYS A 303 -17.26 -2.10 -26.08
N LYS A 304 -18.36 -1.47 -25.65
CA LYS A 304 -18.95 -1.71 -24.34
C LYS A 304 -20.10 -2.69 -24.53
N HIS A 305 -19.92 -3.91 -24.04
CA HIS A 305 -21.02 -4.87 -23.99
C HIS A 305 -21.79 -4.68 -22.68
N ASN A 306 -23.11 -4.51 -22.78
CA ASN A 306 -23.98 -4.48 -21.62
C ASN A 306 -24.56 -5.90 -21.44
N PRO A 307 -24.33 -6.56 -20.29
CA PRO A 307 -24.86 -7.89 -20.03
C PRO A 307 -26.39 -7.87 -19.90
N SER A 308 -27.03 -9.02 -20.12
CA SER A 308 -28.46 -9.18 -19.91
C SER A 308 -28.82 -9.13 -18.41
N ASP A 309 -30.04 -8.70 -18.08
CA ASP A 309 -30.51 -8.62 -16.69
C ASP A 309 -30.46 -9.98 -15.98
N ALA A 310 -30.76 -11.07 -16.70
CA ALA A 310 -30.66 -12.43 -16.17
C ALA A 310 -29.23 -12.79 -15.71
N LEU A 311 -28.21 -12.36 -16.47
CA LEU A 311 -26.80 -12.57 -16.13
C LEU A 311 -26.40 -11.74 -14.90
N ILE A 312 -26.90 -10.50 -14.81
CA ILE A 312 -26.68 -9.61 -13.66
C ILE A 312 -27.27 -10.20 -12.38
N GLU A 313 -28.53 -10.65 -12.42
CA GLU A 313 -29.20 -11.24 -11.25
C GLU A 313 -28.50 -12.52 -10.78
N LYS A 314 -28.11 -13.41 -11.71
CA LYS A 314 -27.33 -14.61 -11.36
C LYS A 314 -25.96 -14.28 -10.76
N SER A 315 -25.29 -13.24 -11.26
CA SER A 315 -24.03 -12.76 -10.67
C SER A 315 -24.23 -12.28 -9.24
N LYS A 316 -25.31 -11.52 -8.96
CA LYS A 316 -25.63 -11.04 -7.62
C LYS A 316 -25.89 -12.21 -6.65
N GLU A 317 -26.58 -13.25 -7.08
CA GLU A 317 -26.80 -14.47 -6.28
C GLU A 317 -25.47 -15.14 -5.90
N ILE A 318 -24.56 -15.29 -6.87
CA ILE A 318 -23.22 -15.86 -6.65
C ILE A 318 -22.42 -15.00 -5.65
N ILE A 319 -22.37 -13.68 -5.88
CA ILE A 319 -21.64 -12.75 -5.00
C ILE A 319 -22.17 -12.83 -3.57
N LYS A 320 -23.50 -12.89 -3.40
CA LYS A 320 -24.13 -13.00 -2.07
C LYS A 320 -23.77 -14.31 -1.36
N LYS A 321 -23.65 -15.43 -2.10
CA LYS A 321 -23.26 -16.74 -1.52
C LYS A 321 -21.77 -16.82 -1.17
N LEU A 322 -20.93 -16.07 -1.88
CA LEU A 322 -19.48 -16.05 -1.68
C LEU A 322 -19.00 -14.85 -0.84
N GLN A 323 -19.92 -14.02 -0.34
CA GLN A 323 -19.59 -12.90 0.52
C GLN A 323 -18.99 -13.39 1.85
N PHE A 324 -17.87 -12.78 2.24
CA PHE A 324 -17.23 -12.98 3.53
C PHE A 324 -16.72 -11.65 4.09
N ALA A 325 -16.50 -11.61 5.41
CA ALA A 325 -15.93 -10.43 6.07
C ALA A 325 -14.42 -10.40 5.82
N TYR A 326 -13.95 -9.42 5.03
CA TYR A 326 -12.54 -9.21 4.78
C TYR A 326 -11.89 -8.43 5.93
N HIS A 327 -10.75 -8.92 6.43
CA HIS A 327 -9.87 -8.17 7.31
C HIS A 327 -8.43 -8.19 6.74
N PRO A 328 -7.67 -7.08 6.78
CA PRO A 328 -6.31 -7.03 6.24
C PRO A 328 -5.36 -8.07 6.85
N GLU A 329 -5.56 -8.41 8.12
CA GLU A 329 -4.74 -9.40 8.84
C GLU A 329 -5.15 -10.87 8.60
N SER A 330 -6.23 -11.12 7.85
CA SER A 330 -6.68 -12.49 7.57
C SER A 330 -5.74 -13.28 6.66
N PHE A 331 -4.82 -12.61 5.97
CA PHE A 331 -3.95 -13.22 4.97
C PHE A 331 -2.48 -12.93 5.30
N GLU A 332 -1.73 -13.98 5.58
CA GLU A 332 -0.29 -13.91 5.74
C GLU A 332 0.42 -14.07 4.39
N ASN A 333 1.65 -13.57 4.28
CA ASN A 333 2.44 -13.72 3.06
C ASN A 333 3.07 -15.13 3.02
N PRO A 334 2.63 -16.04 2.12
CA PRO A 334 3.11 -17.43 2.10
C PRO A 334 4.60 -17.54 1.79
N VAL A 335 5.15 -16.61 0.99
CA VAL A 335 6.58 -16.58 0.66
C VAL A 335 7.43 -16.28 1.89
N LEU A 336 6.97 -15.32 2.73
CA LEU A 336 7.66 -14.99 3.98
C LEU A 336 7.51 -16.09 5.01
N GLN A 337 6.31 -16.66 5.16
CA GLN A 337 6.08 -17.77 6.09
C GLN A 337 6.99 -18.96 5.77
N LYS A 338 7.03 -19.37 4.50
CA LYS A 338 7.93 -20.44 4.04
C LYS A 338 9.40 -20.12 4.31
N HIS A 339 9.79 -18.86 4.09
CA HIS A 339 11.16 -18.42 4.33
C HIS A 339 11.56 -18.55 5.81
N TRP A 340 10.73 -18.06 6.73
CA TRP A 340 11.02 -18.09 8.16
C TRP A 340 10.93 -19.51 8.74
N ARG A 341 9.97 -20.34 8.31
CA ARG A 341 9.91 -21.75 8.71
C ARG A 341 11.13 -22.55 8.28
N ASN A 342 11.67 -22.28 7.10
CA ASN A 342 12.92 -22.88 6.66
C ASN A 342 14.12 -22.44 7.52
N ILE A 343 14.20 -21.14 7.86
CA ILE A 343 15.26 -20.63 8.73
C ILE A 343 15.16 -21.23 10.13
N GLU A 344 13.96 -21.31 10.69
CA GLU A 344 13.71 -21.89 12.01
C GLU A 344 14.10 -23.37 12.04
N ALA A 345 13.73 -24.15 11.02
CA ALA A 345 14.13 -25.54 10.90
C ALA A 345 15.66 -25.71 10.84
N LEU A 346 16.34 -24.88 10.03
CA LEU A 346 17.80 -24.89 9.94
C LEU A 346 18.47 -24.47 11.27
N ALA A 347 17.95 -23.44 11.94
CA ALA A 347 18.49 -22.94 13.20
C ALA A 347 18.31 -23.94 14.35
N LEU A 348 17.23 -24.71 14.32
CA LEU A 348 16.93 -25.75 15.31
C LEU A 348 17.44 -27.14 14.89
N ASN A 349 18.19 -27.26 13.78
CA ASN A 349 18.68 -28.52 13.22
C ASN A 349 17.59 -29.58 13.02
N ARG A 350 16.42 -29.18 12.50
CA ARG A 350 15.33 -30.09 12.11
C ARG A 350 15.51 -30.54 10.65
N ASP A 351 15.20 -31.80 10.36
CA ASP A 351 15.37 -32.38 9.01
C ASP A 351 14.42 -31.77 7.97
N ALA A 352 13.22 -31.37 8.38
CA ALA A 352 12.23 -30.77 7.52
C ALA A 352 11.54 -29.56 8.20
N PRO A 353 11.23 -28.50 7.43
CA PRO A 353 10.42 -27.39 7.90
C PRO A 353 8.96 -27.82 8.08
N GLU A 354 8.24 -27.14 8.97
CA GLU A 354 6.80 -27.30 9.12
C GLU A 354 6.09 -26.87 7.83
N GLU A 355 5.11 -27.66 7.39
CA GLU A 355 4.29 -27.33 6.22
C GLU A 355 3.42 -26.12 6.52
N ILE A 356 3.38 -25.19 5.57
CA ILE A 356 2.55 -24.00 5.67
C ILE A 356 1.27 -24.18 4.85
N ILE A 357 0.16 -23.67 5.37
CA ILE A 357 -1.10 -23.60 4.65
C ILE A 357 -1.19 -22.23 3.99
N ASP A 358 -1.36 -22.19 2.66
CA ASP A 358 -1.50 -20.94 1.92
C ASP A 358 -2.96 -20.46 1.93
N TYR A 359 -3.26 -19.52 2.84
CA TYR A 359 -4.58 -18.91 2.96
C TYR A 359 -4.94 -17.97 1.80
N THR A 360 -4.00 -17.64 0.90
CA THR A 360 -4.28 -16.81 -0.28
C THR A 360 -4.95 -17.61 -1.41
N LEU A 361 -4.88 -18.94 -1.35
CA LEU A 361 -5.53 -19.82 -2.31
C LEU A 361 -7.05 -19.92 -2.04
N PRO A 362 -7.90 -19.76 -3.06
CA PRO A 362 -9.34 -19.92 -2.90
C PRO A 362 -9.71 -21.34 -2.46
N THR A 363 -10.58 -21.46 -1.46
CA THR A 363 -11.08 -22.75 -0.98
C THR A 363 -12.11 -23.33 -1.96
N LYS A 364 -11.61 -23.99 -3.02
CA LYS A 364 -12.42 -24.53 -4.13
C LYS A 364 -13.59 -25.39 -3.65
N ASP A 365 -13.36 -26.30 -2.70
CA ASP A 365 -14.40 -27.21 -2.19
C ASP A 365 -15.56 -26.47 -1.51
N VAL A 366 -15.26 -25.38 -0.80
CA VAL A 366 -16.26 -24.55 -0.13
C VAL A 366 -17.03 -23.71 -1.15
N ILE A 367 -16.33 -23.18 -2.16
CA ILE A 367 -16.94 -22.42 -3.26
C ILE A 367 -17.91 -23.32 -4.04
N GLU A 368 -17.49 -24.53 -4.39
CA GLU A 368 -18.29 -25.50 -5.13
C GLU A 368 -19.54 -25.90 -4.33
N LYS A 369 -19.38 -26.22 -3.04
CA LYS A 369 -20.52 -26.55 -2.17
C LYS A 369 -21.51 -25.39 -1.99
N ARG A 370 -21.05 -24.14 -1.98
CA ARG A 370 -21.91 -22.96 -1.73
C ARG A 370 -22.57 -22.41 -3.00
N ALA A 371 -21.85 -22.41 -4.11
CA ALA A 371 -22.22 -21.69 -5.32
C ALA A 371 -22.04 -22.49 -6.63
N GLY A 372 -21.57 -23.74 -6.58
CA GLY A 372 -21.28 -24.56 -7.78
C GLY A 372 -22.43 -24.59 -8.79
N ARG A 373 -23.65 -24.97 -8.34
CA ARG A 373 -24.85 -24.96 -9.19
C ARG A 373 -25.15 -23.59 -9.81
N LEU A 374 -24.99 -22.50 -9.06
CA LEU A 374 -25.24 -21.15 -9.57
C LEU A 374 -24.19 -20.74 -10.61
N ILE A 375 -22.95 -21.16 -10.42
CA ILE A 375 -21.85 -20.95 -11.37
C ILE A 375 -22.15 -21.70 -12.67
N ASP A 376 -22.65 -22.94 -12.61
CA ASP A 376 -23.00 -23.70 -13.82
C ASP A 376 -24.20 -23.11 -14.55
N GLU A 377 -25.23 -22.67 -13.83
CA GLU A 377 -26.35 -21.92 -14.40
C GLU A 377 -25.87 -20.61 -15.05
N PHE A 378 -24.93 -19.89 -14.43
CA PHE A 378 -24.32 -18.69 -14.97
C PHE A 378 -23.50 -18.97 -16.25
N LYS A 379 -22.69 -20.04 -16.27
CA LYS A 379 -21.95 -20.48 -17.46
C LYS A 379 -22.90 -20.80 -18.62
N ALA A 380 -23.99 -21.51 -18.34
CA ALA A 380 -24.99 -21.86 -19.35
C ALA A 380 -25.66 -20.63 -19.98
N LEU A 381 -25.91 -19.57 -19.19
CA LEU A 381 -26.45 -18.31 -19.68
C LEU A 381 -25.43 -17.48 -20.46
N LEU A 382 -24.15 -17.52 -20.06
CA LEU A 382 -23.09 -16.74 -20.69
C LEU A 382 -22.71 -17.33 -22.07
N CYS A 383 -22.60 -18.65 -22.15
CA CYS A 383 -22.20 -19.37 -23.36
C CYS A 383 -23.10 -20.60 -23.59
N PRO A 384 -24.26 -20.44 -24.25
CA PRO A 384 -25.11 -21.57 -24.57
C PRO A 384 -24.42 -22.49 -25.59
N GLY A 385 -24.00 -23.69 -25.16
CA GLY A 385 -23.55 -24.78 -26.02
C GLY A 385 -22.03 -24.93 -26.25
N THR A 386 -21.17 -24.19 -25.57
CA THR A 386 -19.71 -24.48 -25.57
C THR A 386 -19.36 -25.51 -24.49
N PRO A 387 -18.68 -26.62 -24.83
CA PRO A 387 -18.17 -27.55 -23.82
C PRO A 387 -17.18 -26.85 -22.90
N GLU A 388 -17.13 -27.28 -21.62
CA GLU A 388 -16.21 -26.72 -20.63
C GLU A 388 -14.77 -26.71 -21.18
N PRO A 389 -14.01 -25.62 -21.01
CA PRO A 389 -12.60 -25.62 -21.36
C PRO A 389 -11.89 -26.67 -20.49
N ASN A 390 -11.37 -27.72 -21.12
CA ASN A 390 -10.61 -28.78 -20.45
C ASN A 390 -9.57 -28.18 -19.48
N PRO A 391 -9.42 -28.70 -18.25
CA PRO A 391 -8.48 -28.18 -17.25
C PRO A 391 -6.99 -28.44 -17.57
N GLY A 392 -6.63 -28.63 -18.84
CA GLY A 392 -5.29 -28.97 -19.31
C GLY A 392 -4.70 -28.07 -20.39
N VAL A 393 -5.35 -26.96 -20.79
CA VAL A 393 -4.75 -26.03 -21.77
C VAL A 393 -3.79 -25.09 -21.03
N VAL A 394 -2.58 -25.58 -20.81
CA VAL A 394 -1.39 -24.74 -20.63
C VAL A 394 -1.35 -23.78 -21.82
N TYR A 395 -1.22 -22.48 -21.57
CA TYR A 395 -1.03 -21.47 -22.60
C TYR A 395 0.26 -21.75 -23.39
N GLY A 396 0.15 -22.64 -24.37
CA GLY A 396 1.16 -22.91 -25.38
C GLY A 396 1.25 -21.72 -26.32
N ALA A 397 2.49 -21.30 -26.60
CA ALA A 397 2.84 -20.20 -27.48
C ALA A 397 2.03 -20.23 -28.80
N PRO A 398 1.65 -19.07 -29.35
CA PRO A 398 0.85 -19.01 -30.56
C PRO A 398 1.61 -19.64 -31.72
N ALA A 399 1.00 -20.67 -32.33
CA ALA A 399 1.46 -21.25 -33.58
C ALA A 399 1.58 -20.15 -34.64
N LYS A 400 2.77 -20.05 -35.26
CA LYS A 400 3.03 -19.13 -36.38
C LYS A 400 2.05 -19.40 -37.51
N ARG A 401 1.06 -18.52 -37.69
CA ARG A 401 0.31 -18.42 -38.95
C ARG A 401 1.20 -17.71 -39.99
N PRO A 402 1.13 -18.10 -41.28
CA PRO A 402 1.84 -17.40 -42.33
C PRO A 402 1.35 -15.94 -42.40
N ARG A 403 2.27 -14.99 -42.56
CA ARG A 403 1.94 -13.57 -42.76
C ARG A 403 1.08 -13.43 -44.02
N LEU A 404 -0.23 -13.21 -43.84
CA LEU A 404 -1.04 -12.45 -44.78
C LEU A 404 -0.96 -10.98 -44.35
N ASP A 405 -0.78 -10.07 -45.32
CA ASP A 405 -0.85 -8.64 -45.08
C ASP A 405 -2.26 -8.25 -44.57
N ASP A 406 -2.42 -8.13 -43.25
CA ASP A 406 -3.61 -7.59 -42.59
C ASP A 406 -3.70 -6.07 -42.83
N THR A 407 -4.09 -5.68 -44.05
CA THR A 407 -4.65 -4.34 -44.27
C THR A 407 -6.16 -4.44 -44.08
N PRO A 408 -6.73 -3.84 -43.02
CA PRO A 408 -8.16 -3.95 -42.74
C PRO A 408 -8.96 -3.32 -43.89
N VAL A 409 -9.91 -4.07 -44.44
CA VAL A 409 -10.84 -3.55 -45.45
C VAL A 409 -11.72 -2.47 -44.79
N PRO A 410 -11.72 -1.23 -45.29
CA PRO A 410 -12.54 -0.15 -44.75
C PRO A 410 -14.03 -0.52 -44.80
N VAL A 411 -14.74 -0.29 -43.69
CA VAL A 411 -16.18 -0.58 -43.58
C VAL A 411 -17.01 0.44 -44.37
N ASN A 412 -16.50 1.66 -44.56
CA ASN A 412 -17.13 2.73 -45.34
C ASN A 412 -16.05 3.45 -46.17
N LEU A 413 -16.36 3.74 -47.44
CA LEU A 413 -15.50 4.43 -48.41
C LEU A 413 -16.11 5.76 -48.91
N GLN A 414 -17.19 6.23 -48.29
CA GLN A 414 -17.97 7.39 -48.75
C GLN A 414 -17.15 8.68 -48.74
N HIS A 415 -16.28 8.87 -47.76
CA HIS A 415 -15.40 10.04 -47.68
C HIS A 415 -14.31 10.00 -48.77
N GLU A 416 -13.78 8.81 -49.06
CA GLU A 416 -12.76 8.56 -50.08
C GLU A 416 -13.31 8.66 -51.51
N VAL A 417 -14.61 8.34 -51.69
CA VAL A 417 -15.37 8.60 -52.90
C VAL A 417 -15.53 10.11 -53.11
N ALA A 418 -15.99 10.84 -52.08
CA ALA A 418 -16.22 12.28 -52.13
C ALA A 418 -14.93 13.10 -52.36
N THR A 419 -13.79 12.63 -51.82
CA THR A 419 -12.49 13.29 -51.96
C THR A 419 -11.66 12.79 -53.15
N GLY A 420 -12.18 11.84 -53.94
CA GLY A 420 -11.50 11.28 -55.11
C GLY A 420 -10.26 10.42 -54.80
N GLN A 421 -10.10 9.95 -53.55
CA GLN A 421 -8.89 9.26 -53.08
C GLN A 421 -8.93 7.72 -53.21
N LEU A 422 -9.96 7.15 -53.84
CA LEU A 422 -10.09 5.71 -54.12
C LEU A 422 -8.86 5.08 -54.80
N ALA A 423 -8.11 5.85 -55.60
CA ALA A 423 -6.91 5.38 -56.29
C ALA A 423 -5.77 4.94 -55.35
N ARG A 424 -5.77 5.37 -54.08
CA ARG A 424 -4.76 5.00 -53.07
C ARG A 424 -4.87 3.55 -52.61
N TYR A 425 -6.03 2.93 -52.74
CA TYR A 425 -6.25 1.56 -52.27
C TYR A 425 -5.74 0.52 -53.27
N LYS A 426 -5.19 -0.59 -52.75
CA LYS A 426 -4.81 -1.76 -53.56
C LYS A 426 -6.08 -2.42 -54.13
N VAL A 427 -5.96 -3.03 -55.32
CA VAL A 427 -7.08 -3.68 -56.02
C VAL A 427 -7.76 -4.76 -55.17
N ASN A 428 -6.99 -5.49 -54.35
CA ASN A 428 -7.52 -6.54 -53.48
C ASN A 428 -8.49 -6.00 -52.43
N ILE A 429 -8.18 -4.83 -51.84
CA ILE A 429 -9.03 -4.18 -50.84
C ILE A 429 -10.34 -3.70 -51.47
N LEU A 430 -10.26 -3.11 -52.66
CA LEU A 430 -11.44 -2.65 -53.41
C LEU A 430 -12.34 -3.82 -53.85
N LYS A 431 -11.74 -4.96 -54.26
CA LYS A 431 -12.49 -6.18 -54.60
C LYS A 431 -13.17 -6.80 -53.39
N GLU A 432 -12.52 -6.86 -52.23
CA GLU A 432 -13.15 -7.35 -51.01
C GLU A 432 -14.30 -6.44 -50.55
N PHE A 433 -14.14 -5.11 -50.67
CA PHE A 433 -15.21 -4.16 -50.40
C PHE A 433 -16.42 -4.40 -51.32
N CYS A 434 -16.20 -4.56 -52.62
CA CYS A 434 -17.28 -4.89 -53.57
C CYS A 434 -17.97 -6.21 -53.22
N LYS A 435 -17.21 -7.25 -52.87
CA LYS A 435 -17.77 -8.55 -52.47
C LYS A 435 -18.64 -8.46 -51.21
N ARG A 436 -18.22 -7.65 -50.24
CA ARG A 436 -18.91 -7.47 -48.95
C ARG A 436 -20.22 -6.69 -49.09
N ASN A 437 -20.29 -5.76 -50.05
CA ASN A 437 -21.46 -4.92 -50.33
C ASN A 437 -22.27 -5.40 -51.55
N GLY A 438 -21.98 -6.60 -52.09
CA GLY A 438 -22.72 -7.18 -53.22
C GLY A 438 -22.55 -6.45 -54.57
N ILE A 439 -21.53 -5.60 -54.71
CA ILE A 439 -21.29 -4.80 -55.92
C ILE A 439 -20.63 -5.68 -56.99
N ARG A 440 -21.22 -5.77 -58.18
CA ARG A 440 -20.59 -6.43 -59.34
C ARG A 440 -19.52 -5.50 -59.91
N CYS A 441 -18.25 -5.94 -59.92
CA CYS A 441 -17.13 -5.15 -60.40
C CYS A 441 -16.27 -5.92 -61.43
N GLY A 442 -15.64 -5.18 -62.36
CA GLY A 442 -14.76 -5.72 -63.39
C GLY A 442 -13.37 -6.17 -62.89
N SER A 443 -12.50 -6.57 -63.81
CA SER A 443 -11.14 -7.04 -63.49
C SER A 443 -10.13 -5.90 -63.35
N LYS A 444 -10.35 -4.75 -64.02
CA LYS A 444 -9.47 -3.58 -63.99
C LYS A 444 -9.78 -2.68 -62.79
N LYS A 445 -8.75 -2.03 -62.25
CA LYS A 445 -8.87 -1.12 -61.10
C LYS A 445 -9.82 0.05 -61.35
N ALA A 446 -9.82 0.60 -62.57
CA ALA A 446 -10.70 1.70 -62.96
C ALA A 446 -12.18 1.30 -62.85
N ASP A 447 -12.54 0.15 -63.42
CA ASP A 447 -13.91 -0.39 -63.41
C ASP A 447 -14.42 -0.65 -61.98
N ILE A 448 -13.54 -1.11 -61.08
CA ILE A 448 -13.88 -1.36 -59.68
C ILE A 448 -14.13 -0.03 -58.94
N MET A 449 -13.30 0.99 -59.18
CA MET A 449 -13.50 2.32 -58.57
C MET A 449 -14.78 2.97 -59.08
N GLU A 450 -15.11 2.82 -60.35
CA GLU A 450 -16.36 3.35 -60.92
C GLU A 450 -17.60 2.64 -60.35
N ALA A 451 -17.54 1.31 -60.18
CA ALA A 451 -18.62 0.55 -59.54
C ALA A 451 -18.85 0.98 -58.08
N ILE A 452 -17.79 1.30 -57.33
CA ILE A 452 -17.88 1.83 -55.97
C ILE A 452 -18.46 3.25 -55.95
N LYS A 453 -18.07 4.12 -56.91
CA LYS A 453 -18.66 5.47 -57.03
C LYS A 453 -20.16 5.39 -57.28
N ARG A 454 -20.61 4.56 -58.23
CA ARG A 454 -22.03 4.36 -58.54
C ARG A 454 -22.84 3.84 -57.36
N TYR A 455 -22.24 3.01 -56.49
CA TYR A 455 -22.90 2.50 -55.29
C TYR A 455 -23.23 3.59 -54.25
N TYR A 456 -22.45 4.67 -54.18
CA TYR A 456 -22.68 5.78 -53.26
C TYR A 456 -23.41 6.98 -53.90
N GLU A 457 -23.57 6.97 -55.23
CA GLU A 457 -24.38 7.96 -55.98
C GLU A 457 -25.86 7.55 -56.11
N GLN A 458 -26.20 6.30 -55.77
CA GLN A 458 -27.57 5.82 -55.53
C GLN A 458 -28.00 6.11 -54.10
#